data_AF-A0A3B4H9Q7-F1
#
_entry.id   AF-A0A3B4H9Q7-F1
#
_cell.length_a   1.000
_cell.length_b   1.000
_cell.length_c   1.000
_cell.angle_alpha   90.00
_cell.angle_beta   90.00
_cell.angle_gamma   90.00
#
_symmetry.space_group_name_H-M   'P 1'
#
loop_
_entity.id
_entity.type
_entity.pdbx_description
1 polymer ?
#
loop_
_entity_poly.entity_id
_entity_poly.type
_entity_poly.pdbx_seq_one_letter_code
_entity_poly.pdbx_strand_id
1 'polypeptide(L)' 'MAHIPDNLCWKCKIEVGTFLNCFWECSLVAPFWKEVVTLLKGWSGLELPLTPGLCLLG' A
#
# COMPACT_ATOMS: atom_id res chain seq x y z
N MET A 1 -19.64 -12.96 -19.53
CA MET A 1 -18.64 -12.88 -18.44
C MET A 1 -17.72 -11.73 -18.80
N ALA A 2 -17.63 -10.70 -17.97
CA ALA A 2 -16.74 -9.57 -18.25
C ALA A 2 -15.29 -10.05 -18.13
N HIS A 3 -14.48 -9.82 -19.16
CA HIS A 3 -13.05 -10.13 -19.14
C HIS A 3 -12.37 -9.15 -18.17
N ILE A 4 -11.98 -9.64 -16.99
CA ILE A 4 -11.18 -8.87 -16.04
C ILE A 4 -9.74 -8.93 -16.57
N PRO A 5 -9.10 -7.79 -16.90
CA PRO A 5 -7.71 -7.78 -17.32
C PRO A 5 -6.81 -8.45 -16.27
N ASP A 6 -5.91 -9.33 -16.73
CA ASP A 6 -5.00 -10.08 -15.83
C ASP A 6 -4.00 -9.19 -15.08
N ASN A 7 -3.81 -7.96 -15.57
CA ASN A 7 -2.88 -6.99 -15.00
C ASN A 7 -3.54 -6.06 -13.96
N LEU A 8 -4.73 -6.36 -13.45
CA LEU A 8 -5.33 -5.58 -12.37
C LEU A 8 -4.72 -5.90 -11.01
N CYS A 9 -4.68 -4.90 -10.14
CA CYS A 9 -4.24 -5.00 -8.76
C CYS A 9 -4.95 -6.16 -8.06
N TRP A 10 -4.17 -7.05 -7.44
CA TRP A 10 -4.72 -8.24 -6.80
C TRP A 10 -5.51 -7.93 -5.53
N LYS A 11 -5.39 -6.71 -4.98
CA LYS A 11 -6.16 -6.20 -3.85
C LYS A 11 -7.49 -5.59 -4.28
N CYS A 12 -7.47 -4.51 -5.07
CA CYS A 12 -8.70 -3.77 -5.41
C CYS A 12 -9.40 -4.26 -6.68
N LYS A 13 -8.71 -4.98 -7.58
CA LYS A 13 -9.24 -5.45 -8.86
C LYS A 13 -9.87 -4.33 -9.73
N ILE A 14 -9.41 -3.09 -9.56
CA ILE A 14 -9.89 -1.90 -10.27
C ILE A 14 -8.74 -1.21 -11.02
N GLU A 15 -7.64 -0.90 -10.33
CA GLU A 15 -6.47 -0.22 -10.89
C GLU A 15 -5.46 -1.22 -11.48
N VAL A 16 -4.55 -0.76 -12.35
CA VAL A 16 -3.45 -1.60 -12.85
C VAL A 16 -2.53 -2.01 -11.69
N GLY A 17 -2.28 -3.31 -11.58
CA GLY A 17 -1.48 -3.92 -10.53
C GLY A 17 0.01 -3.87 -10.82
N THR A 18 0.64 -2.72 -10.64
CA THR A 18 2.11 -2.66 -10.49
C THR A 18 2.51 -3.14 -9.09
N PHE A 19 3.79 -3.47 -8.89
CA PHE A 19 4.30 -3.81 -7.56
C PHE A 19 4.04 -2.69 -6.55
N LEU A 20 4.40 -1.46 -6.93
CA LEU A 20 4.20 -0.27 -6.10
C LEU A 20 2.72 -0.01 -5.83
N ASN A 21 1.84 -0.18 -6.82
CA ASN A 21 0.41 -0.03 -6.59
C ASN A 21 -0.09 -1.08 -5.59
N CYS A 22 0.18 -2.35 -5.82
CA CYS A 22 -0.33 -3.43 -5.00
C CYS A 22 0.17 -3.40 -3.55
N PHE A 23 1.34 -2.81 -3.30
CA PHE A 23 1.94 -2.71 -1.99
C PHE A 23 1.79 -1.35 -1.32
N TRP A 24 1.58 -0.24 -2.05
CA TRP A 24 1.58 1.11 -1.47
C TRP A 24 0.37 1.94 -1.90
N GLU A 25 0.22 2.16 -3.21
CA GLU A 25 -0.68 3.20 -3.74
C GLU A 25 -2.13 2.74 -3.82
N CYS A 26 -2.36 1.42 -3.84
CA CYS A 26 -3.69 0.85 -3.95
C CYS A 26 -4.59 1.42 -2.84
N SER A 27 -5.77 1.88 -3.22
CA SER A 27 -6.75 2.47 -2.30
C SER A 27 -7.12 1.59 -1.09
N LEU A 28 -7.00 0.26 -1.21
CA LEU A 28 -7.22 -0.67 -0.10
C LEU A 28 -5.98 -0.88 0.79
N VAL A 29 -4.78 -0.56 0.31
CA VAL A 29 -3.50 -0.77 0.99
C VAL A 29 -2.95 0.52 1.59
N ALA A 30 -3.19 1.66 0.96
CA ALA A 30 -2.78 2.97 1.47
C ALA A 30 -3.27 3.26 2.90
N PRO A 31 -4.52 2.91 3.32
CA PRO A 31 -4.95 3.07 4.70
C PRO A 31 -4.16 2.21 5.69
N PHE A 32 -3.81 0.98 5.32
CA PHE A 32 -3.00 0.09 6.15
C PHE A 32 -1.63 0.70 6.47
N TRP A 33 -0.95 1.30 5.49
CA TRP A 33 0.34 1.95 5.73
C TRP A 33 0.24 3.19 6.62
N LYS A 34 -0.87 3.92 6.59
CA LYS A 34 -1.10 5.03 7.53
C LYS A 34 -1.16 4.53 8.96
N GLU A 35 -1.82 3.40 9.20
CA GLU A 35 -1.90 2.78 10.53
C GLU A 35 -0.53 2.25 10.97
N VAL A 36 0.20 1.54 10.11
CA VAL A 36 1.55 1.05 10.39
C VAL A 36 2.49 2.20 10.75
N VAL A 37 2.50 3.28 9.96
CA VAL A 37 3.32 4.46 10.26
C VAL A 37 2.91 5.09 11.59
N THR A 38 1.61 5.20 11.88
CA THR A 38 1.13 5.74 13.15
C THR A 38 1.60 4.90 14.34
N LEU A 39 1.53 3.57 14.22
CA LEU A 39 2.02 2.64 15.24
C LEU A 39 3.53 2.80 15.45
N LEU A 40 4.30 2.85 14.36
CA LEU A 40 5.75 3.01 14.41
C LEU A 40 6.16 4.37 15.00
N LYS A 41 5.44 5.45 14.69
CA LYS A 41 5.65 6.76 15.33
C LYS A 41 5.40 6.68 16.83
N GLY A 42 4.32 6.02 17.25
CA GLY A 42 4.00 5.83 18.67
C GLY A 42 5.07 5.03 19.43
N TRP A 43 5.68 4.04 18.78
CA TRP A 43 6.71 3.20 19.41
C TRP A 43 8.10 3.83 19.41
N SER A 44 8.48 4.49 18.30
CA SER A 44 9.82 5.06 18.14
C SER A 44 9.95 6.47 18.70
N GLY A 45 8.84 7.21 18.85
CA GLY A 45 8.85 8.64 19.15
C GLY A 45 9.42 9.51 18.01
N LEU A 46 9.70 8.91 16.84
CA LEU A 46 10.25 9.60 15.68
C LEU A 46 9.15 9.90 14.66
N GLU A 47 9.26 11.06 14.01
CA GLU A 47 8.42 11.39 12.86
C GLU A 47 8.86 10.59 11.63
N LEU A 48 8.05 9.59 11.25
CA LEU A 48 8.25 8.79 10.05
C LEU A 48 7.47 9.38 8.84
N PRO A 49 8.13 9.60 7.69
CA PRO A 49 7.47 10.11 6.51
C PRO A 49 6.71 8.98 5.81
N LEU A 50 5.42 9.20 5.50
CA LEU A 50 4.60 8.23 4.76
C LEU A 50 5.05 8.21 3.29
N THR A 51 6.08 7.42 2.99
CA THR A 51 6.69 7.29 1.66
C THR A 51 6.69 5.85 1.18
N PRO A 52 6.63 5.62 -0.16
CA PRO A 52 6.74 4.29 -0.76
C PRO A 52 7.85 3.41 -0.21
N GLY A 53 8.97 4.02 0.23
CA GLY A 53 10.12 3.30 0.79
C GLY A 53 9.79 2.50 2.05
N LEU A 54 8.74 2.86 2.80
CA LEU A 54 8.26 2.04 3.93
C LEU A 54 7.79 0.65 3.51
N CYS A 55 7.30 0.50 2.27
CA CYS A 55 6.91 -0.81 1.73
C CYS A 55 8.05 -1.80 1.63
N LEU A 56 9.30 -1.33 1.68
CA LEU A 56 10.49 -2.17 1.59
C LEU A 56 10.83 -2.84 2.93
N LEU A 57 10.14 -2.49 4.02
CA LEU A 57 10.38 -3.05 5.34
C LEU A 57 9.78 -4.46 5.53
N GLY A 58 9.03 -4.98 4.55
CA GLY A 58 8.54 -6.37 4.53
C GLY A 58 7.26 -6.58 5.32
#